data_AF-A0A966D140-F1
#
_entry.id   AF-A0A966D140-F1
#
_cell.length_a   1.000
_cell.length_b   1.000
_cell.length_c   1.000
_cell.angle_alpha   90.00
_cell.angle_beta   90.00
_cell.angle_gamma   90.00
#
_symmetry.space_group_name_H-M   'P 1'
#
loop_
_entity.id
_entity.type
_entity.pdbx_description
1 polymer ?
#
loop_
_entity_poly.entity_id
_entity_poly.type
_entity_poly.pdbx_seq_one_letter_code
_entity_poly.pdbx_strand_id
1 'polypeptide(L)'
;MKNFFTLIVLVFSILSVSSCVQKSQKYKDLQAKLDSLTVVKDSVTNRMEEVFTTLNEVENGLRNIREAENIISFQSQNGNELTTTKREQMKQDVAAISDAISKYRQQIEKLKKDSRIQSAQFKKRLEAITAELEQKSATILDLQKQLEEKNTQIRVKTQQIATLDKTVANLKSDVSSLAQEKELQKETIATQDQLLNTAFYIAGTKDELINAKVISKGGLFRSARISYEAEQSAFVKIDIREITEINLNTTKAKVMSVHPTGTYTIDSDVNGMQVLRISSPEAFWEQTKYLVIQIQ
;
A
#
# COMPACT_ATOMS: atom_id res chain seq x y z
N MET A 1 -2.80 114.46 46.46
CA MET A 1 -3.73 113.34 46.72
C MET A 1 -4.86 113.21 45.70
N LYS A 2 -5.40 114.28 45.10
CA LYS A 2 -6.48 114.18 44.08
C LYS A 2 -6.09 113.45 42.78
N ASN A 3 -4.84 113.59 42.31
CA ASN A 3 -4.38 112.98 41.05
C ASN A 3 -4.07 111.46 41.16
N PHE A 4 -3.89 110.94 42.38
CA PHE A 4 -3.66 109.52 42.63
C PHE A 4 -4.99 108.74 42.68
N PHE A 5 -6.05 109.41 43.15
CA PHE A 5 -7.39 108.84 43.21
C PHE A 5 -8.02 108.69 41.81
N THR A 6 -7.79 109.67 40.91
CA THR A 6 -8.25 109.59 39.51
C THR A 6 -7.55 108.48 38.72
N LEU A 7 -6.28 108.18 39.00
CA LEU A 7 -5.56 107.10 38.32
C LEU A 7 -6.07 105.71 38.74
N ILE A 8 -6.39 105.53 40.03
CA ILE A 8 -6.94 104.26 40.56
C ILE A 8 -8.35 103.99 40.01
N VAL A 9 -9.19 105.01 39.90
CA VAL A 9 -10.55 104.87 39.34
C VAL A 9 -10.52 104.52 37.85
N LEU A 10 -9.53 105.02 37.10
CA LEU A 10 -9.39 104.73 35.66
C LEU A 10 -8.86 103.30 35.40
N VAL A 11 -7.93 102.81 36.23
CA VAL A 11 -7.44 101.42 36.17
C VAL A 11 -8.52 100.41 36.61
N PHE A 12 -9.33 100.75 37.61
CA PHE A 12 -10.47 99.92 38.04
C PHE A 12 -11.59 99.89 36.98
N SER A 13 -11.77 100.98 36.23
CA SER A 13 -12.73 101.06 35.12
C SER A 13 -12.29 100.21 33.93
N ILE A 14 -10.98 100.08 33.65
CA ILE A 14 -10.47 99.23 32.55
C ILE A 14 -10.50 97.74 32.94
N LEU A 15 -10.24 97.39 34.21
CA LEU A 15 -10.33 96.01 34.73
C LEU A 15 -11.79 95.49 34.83
N SER A 16 -12.77 96.37 34.99
CA SER A 16 -14.19 96.01 35.07
C SER A 16 -14.85 95.80 33.70
N VAL A 17 -14.28 96.32 32.60
CA VAL A 17 -14.76 95.97 31.24
C VAL A 17 -14.32 94.57 30.83
N SER A 18 -13.15 94.11 31.27
CA SER A 18 -12.66 92.74 31.03
C SER A 18 -13.53 91.68 31.70
N SER A 19 -14.16 91.98 32.85
CA SER A 19 -15.08 91.09 33.56
C SER A 19 -16.48 91.04 32.93
N CYS A 20 -16.90 92.10 32.20
CA CYS A 20 -18.20 92.17 31.54
C CYS A 20 -18.23 91.48 30.16
N VAL A 21 -17.08 91.31 29.51
CA VAL A 21 -16.99 90.57 28.23
C VAL A 21 -17.33 89.08 28.43
N GLN A 22 -16.84 88.48 29.52
CA GLN A 22 -17.14 87.08 29.91
C GLN A 22 -18.61 86.84 30.32
N LYS A 23 -19.33 87.89 30.76
CA LYS A 23 -20.77 87.79 31.11
C LYS A 23 -21.72 88.11 29.96
N SER A 24 -21.22 88.58 28.81
CA SER A 24 -22.07 88.91 27.67
C SER A 24 -22.75 87.66 27.09
N GLN A 25 -24.02 87.79 26.69
CA GLN A 25 -24.78 86.68 26.10
C GLN A 25 -24.06 86.08 24.87
N LYS A 26 -23.46 86.94 24.04
CA LYS A 26 -22.68 86.53 22.87
C LYS A 26 -21.45 85.68 23.24
N TYR A 27 -20.78 85.96 24.36
CA TYR A 27 -19.65 85.17 24.82
C TYR A 27 -20.10 83.78 25.32
N LYS A 28 -21.22 83.71 26.07
CA LYS A 28 -21.81 82.43 26.49
C LYS A 28 -22.30 81.59 25.31
N ASP A 29 -22.93 82.22 24.33
CA ASP A 29 -23.37 81.54 23.09
C ASP A 29 -22.17 81.03 22.28
N LEU A 30 -21.07 81.80 22.24
CA LEU A 30 -19.83 81.39 21.57
C LEU A 30 -19.14 80.24 22.31
N GLN A 31 -19.13 80.27 23.64
CA GLN A 31 -18.57 79.20 24.47
C GLN A 31 -19.40 77.92 24.34
N ALA A 32 -20.73 78.00 24.38
CA ALA A 32 -21.61 76.86 24.15
C ALA A 32 -21.42 76.24 22.74
N LYS A 33 -21.17 77.07 21.71
CA LYS A 33 -20.80 76.59 20.38
C LYS A 33 -19.45 75.89 20.38
N LEU A 34 -18.44 76.45 21.04
CA LEU A 34 -17.11 75.86 21.13
C LEU A 34 -17.13 74.52 21.88
N ASP A 35 -17.87 74.43 22.98
CA ASP A 35 -18.07 73.20 23.74
C ASP A 35 -18.81 72.15 22.89
N SER A 36 -19.87 72.56 22.17
CA SER A 36 -20.57 71.70 21.23
C SER A 36 -19.68 71.20 20.09
N LEU A 37 -18.86 72.07 19.51
CA LEU A 37 -17.87 71.72 18.47
C LEU A 37 -16.82 70.75 19.02
N THR A 38 -16.41 70.90 20.27
CA THR A 38 -15.44 70.01 20.93
C THR A 38 -16.04 68.62 21.14
N VAL A 39 -17.28 68.53 21.64
CA VAL A 39 -18.00 67.25 21.79
C VAL A 39 -18.19 66.54 20.45
N VAL A 40 -18.56 67.27 19.39
CA VAL A 40 -18.70 66.70 18.04
C VAL A 40 -17.34 66.24 17.50
N LYS A 41 -16.28 67.02 17.70
CA LYS A 41 -14.91 66.67 17.29
C LYS A 41 -14.44 65.40 17.99
N ASP A 42 -14.59 65.30 19.30
CA ASP A 42 -14.16 64.12 20.07
C ASP A 42 -14.97 62.89 19.67
N SER A 43 -16.29 63.06 19.47
CA SER A 43 -17.15 62.00 18.97
C SER A 43 -16.75 61.51 17.57
N VAL A 44 -16.41 62.43 16.65
CA VAL A 44 -15.92 62.09 15.30
C VAL A 44 -14.56 61.41 15.37
N THR A 45 -13.66 61.88 16.24
CA THR A 45 -12.30 61.33 16.40
C THR A 45 -12.33 59.90 16.90
N ASN A 46 -13.05 59.64 18.00
CA ASN A 46 -13.18 58.30 18.59
C ASN A 46 -13.84 57.29 17.61
N ARG A 47 -14.80 57.75 16.81
CA ARG A 47 -15.42 56.93 15.76
C ARG A 47 -14.46 56.58 14.64
N MET A 48 -13.66 57.57 14.22
CA MET A 48 -12.66 57.35 13.17
C MET A 48 -11.63 56.32 13.64
N GLU A 49 -11.25 56.37 14.93
CA GLU A 49 -10.35 55.40 15.55
C GLU A 49 -10.91 53.96 15.54
N GLU A 50 -12.19 53.77 15.87
CA GLU A 50 -12.86 52.45 15.81
C GLU A 50 -12.88 51.89 14.37
N VAL A 51 -13.22 52.75 13.39
CA VAL A 51 -13.24 52.40 11.97
C VAL A 51 -11.84 52.02 11.48
N PHE A 52 -10.81 52.79 11.83
CA PHE A 52 -9.44 52.50 11.46
C PHE A 52 -8.90 51.24 12.15
N THR A 53 -9.28 50.99 13.41
CA THR A 53 -8.91 49.78 14.12
C THR A 53 -9.46 48.55 13.41
N THR A 54 -10.76 48.56 13.07
CA THR A 54 -11.38 47.46 12.31
C THR A 54 -10.75 47.28 10.92
N LEU A 55 -10.47 48.38 10.21
CA LEU A 55 -9.84 48.32 8.90
C LEU A 55 -8.42 47.73 8.99
N ASN A 56 -7.62 48.17 9.96
CA ASN A 56 -6.27 47.66 10.19
C ASN A 56 -6.29 46.18 10.58
N GLU A 57 -7.25 45.74 11.40
CA GLU A 57 -7.44 44.33 11.74
C GLU A 57 -7.73 43.48 10.49
N VAL A 58 -8.65 43.93 9.63
CA VAL A 58 -8.98 43.22 8.38
C VAL A 58 -7.79 43.20 7.43
N GLU A 59 -7.05 44.29 7.29
CA GLU A 59 -5.88 44.37 6.40
C GLU A 59 -4.73 43.48 6.87
N ASN A 60 -4.45 43.48 8.18
CA ASN A 60 -3.47 42.57 8.77
C ASN A 60 -3.92 41.11 8.64
N GLY A 61 -5.21 40.86 8.88
CA GLY A 61 -5.84 39.56 8.67
C GLY A 61 -5.69 39.05 7.25
N LEU A 62 -5.95 39.90 6.25
CA LEU A 62 -5.76 39.58 4.83
C LEU A 62 -4.31 39.28 4.48
N ARG A 63 -3.34 40.01 5.06
CA ARG A 63 -1.92 39.68 4.91
C ARG A 63 -1.63 38.28 5.42
N ASN A 64 -2.10 37.94 6.62
CA ASN A 64 -1.92 36.61 7.20
C ASN A 64 -2.59 35.52 6.35
N ILE A 65 -3.79 35.79 5.80
CA ILE A 65 -4.49 34.88 4.88
C ILE A 65 -3.66 34.62 3.62
N ARG A 66 -3.07 35.66 3.00
CA ARG A 66 -2.21 35.49 1.82
C ARG A 66 -1.01 34.60 2.11
N GLU A 67 -0.36 34.81 3.25
CA GLU A 67 0.80 34.02 3.66
C GLU A 67 0.43 32.56 3.90
N ALA A 68 -0.66 32.32 4.63
CA ALA A 68 -1.15 30.98 4.92
C ALA A 68 -1.60 30.24 3.65
N GLU A 69 -2.35 30.91 2.76
CA GLU A 69 -2.73 30.36 1.45
C GLU A 69 -1.51 29.95 0.61
N ASN A 70 -0.46 30.79 0.59
CA ASN A 70 0.75 30.49 -0.18
C ASN A 70 1.45 29.23 0.35
N ILE A 71 1.52 29.08 1.69
CA ILE A 71 2.06 27.88 2.33
C ILE A 71 1.24 26.64 1.96
N ILE A 72 -0.09 26.73 2.06
CA ILE A 72 -1.00 25.61 1.74
C ILE A 72 -0.89 25.24 0.26
N SER A 73 -0.84 26.22 -0.63
CA SER A 73 -0.69 26.02 -2.08
C SER A 73 0.63 25.30 -2.39
N PHE A 74 1.75 25.78 -1.82
CA PHE A 74 3.06 25.16 -2.00
C PHE A 74 3.11 23.72 -1.46
N GLN A 75 2.52 23.47 -0.30
CA GLN A 75 2.45 22.13 0.30
C GLN A 75 1.53 21.19 -0.51
N SER A 76 0.46 21.72 -1.10
CA SER A 76 -0.44 20.94 -1.96
C SER A 76 0.22 20.55 -3.28
N GLN A 77 1.08 21.41 -3.84
CA GLN A 77 1.72 21.19 -5.14
C GLN A 77 2.97 20.31 -5.07
N ASN A 78 3.79 20.45 -4.01
CA ASN A 78 4.97 19.60 -3.85
C ASN A 78 4.55 18.21 -3.42
N GLY A 79 4.39 17.33 -4.41
CA GLY A 79 3.97 15.92 -4.30
C GLY A 79 4.89 14.99 -3.52
N ASN A 80 5.69 15.50 -2.58
CA ASN A 80 6.26 14.65 -1.54
C ASN A 80 5.11 14.09 -0.71
N GLU A 81 5.19 12.81 -0.36
CA GLU A 81 4.14 12.09 0.34
C GLU A 81 3.70 12.86 1.59
N LEU A 82 2.54 13.52 1.52
CA LEU A 82 1.96 14.25 2.63
C LEU A 82 1.55 13.23 3.68
N THR A 83 2.30 13.20 4.79
CA THR A 83 1.95 12.39 5.95
C THR A 83 0.53 12.70 6.39
N THR A 84 -0.15 11.72 6.98
CA THR A 84 -1.53 11.88 7.48
C THR A 84 -1.66 13.11 8.39
N THR A 85 -0.68 13.36 9.24
CA THR A 85 -0.64 14.52 10.15
C THR A 85 -0.59 15.85 9.40
N LYS A 86 0.28 16.01 8.40
CA LYS A 86 0.40 17.27 7.65
C LYS A 86 -0.86 17.59 6.84
N ARG A 87 -1.47 16.56 6.26
CA ARG A 87 -2.73 16.69 5.53
C ARG A 87 -3.88 17.12 6.45
N GLU A 88 -3.98 16.53 7.64
CA GLU A 88 -5.01 16.92 8.60
C GLU A 88 -4.82 18.35 9.07
N GLN A 89 -3.57 18.75 9.31
CA GLN A 89 -3.23 20.14 9.61
C GLN A 89 -3.65 21.09 8.48
N MET A 90 -3.34 20.77 7.21
CA MET A 90 -3.78 21.57 6.07
C MET A 90 -5.30 21.71 5.98
N LYS A 91 -6.07 20.65 6.29
CA LYS A 91 -7.53 20.71 6.35
C LYS A 91 -8.02 21.68 7.42
N GLN A 92 -7.41 21.64 8.60
CA GLN A 92 -7.73 22.55 9.70
C GLN A 92 -7.36 23.99 9.35
N ASP A 93 -6.20 24.21 8.74
CA ASP A 93 -5.74 25.54 8.32
C ASP A 93 -6.67 26.14 7.26
N VAL A 94 -7.08 25.37 6.24
CA VAL A 94 -8.06 25.79 5.22
C VAL A 94 -9.40 26.18 5.85
N ALA A 95 -9.90 25.38 6.82
CA ALA A 95 -11.13 25.69 7.53
C ALA A 95 -11.02 26.98 8.37
N ALA A 96 -9.91 27.15 9.10
CA ALA A 96 -9.65 28.33 9.90
C ALA A 96 -9.55 29.61 9.04
N ILE A 97 -8.90 29.52 7.87
CA ILE A 97 -8.84 30.63 6.92
C ILE A 97 -10.23 30.96 6.37
N SER A 98 -11.02 29.95 6.01
CA SER A 98 -12.40 30.15 5.54
C SER A 98 -13.24 30.90 6.59
N ASP A 99 -13.13 30.51 7.86
CA ASP A 99 -13.80 31.19 8.97
C ASP A 99 -13.31 32.63 9.17
N ALA A 100 -12.00 32.87 9.04
CA ALA A 100 -11.43 34.21 9.11
C ALA A 100 -11.96 35.12 7.99
N ILE A 101 -11.97 34.63 6.74
CA ILE A 101 -12.54 35.36 5.60
C ILE A 101 -14.01 35.71 5.84
N SER A 102 -14.80 34.78 6.38
CA SER A 102 -16.20 35.01 6.73
C SER A 102 -16.36 36.12 7.78
N LYS A 103 -15.55 36.10 8.85
CA LYS A 103 -15.55 37.15 9.89
C LYS A 103 -15.16 38.51 9.31
N TYR A 104 -14.13 38.58 8.47
CA TYR A 104 -13.70 39.84 7.84
C TYR A 104 -14.74 40.39 6.87
N ARG A 105 -15.42 39.53 6.09
CA ARG A 105 -16.57 39.94 5.28
C ARG A 105 -17.66 40.60 6.13
N GLN A 106 -18.00 40.01 7.27
CA GLN A 106 -19.02 40.58 8.17
C GLN A 106 -18.60 41.94 8.73
N GLN A 107 -17.34 42.11 9.12
CA GLN A 107 -16.81 43.39 9.61
C GLN A 107 -16.85 44.46 8.51
N ILE A 108 -16.43 44.11 7.28
CA ILE A 108 -16.46 45.03 6.14
C ILE A 108 -17.88 45.41 5.76
N GLU A 109 -18.83 44.47 5.79
CA GLU A 109 -20.25 44.77 5.55
C GLU A 109 -20.85 45.71 6.60
N LYS A 110 -20.46 45.56 7.88
CA LYS A 110 -20.84 46.52 8.93
C LYS A 110 -20.29 47.92 8.62
N LEU A 111 -19.03 48.02 8.23
CA LEU A 111 -18.41 49.31 7.86
C LEU A 111 -19.07 49.93 6.62
N LYS A 112 -19.43 49.14 5.60
CA LYS A 112 -20.12 49.64 4.41
C LYS A 112 -21.50 50.22 4.70
N LYS A 113 -22.24 49.59 5.62
CA LYS A 113 -23.60 50.01 6.01
C LYS A 113 -23.61 51.20 6.96
N ASP A 114 -22.46 51.59 7.49
CA ASP A 114 -22.36 52.75 8.37
C ASP A 114 -22.55 54.05 7.57
N SER A 115 -23.76 54.62 7.66
CA SER A 115 -24.15 55.86 7.00
C SER A 115 -23.34 57.08 7.44
N ARG A 116 -22.54 56.97 8.51
CA ARG A 116 -21.65 58.03 9.00
C ARG A 116 -20.36 58.10 8.18
N ILE A 117 -20.03 57.05 7.43
CA ILE A 117 -18.85 56.97 6.56
C ILE A 117 -19.19 57.54 5.18
N GLN A 118 -18.79 58.79 4.93
CA GLN A 118 -19.08 59.51 3.69
C GLN A 118 -17.87 59.67 2.76
N SER A 119 -16.66 59.33 3.22
CA SER A 119 -15.43 59.46 2.42
C SER A 119 -15.43 58.53 1.21
N ALA A 120 -15.29 59.09 0.01
CA ALA A 120 -15.22 58.35 -1.24
C ALA A 120 -13.99 57.41 -1.28
N GLN A 121 -12.83 57.89 -0.81
CA GLN A 121 -11.61 57.09 -0.70
C GLN A 121 -11.79 55.88 0.22
N PHE A 122 -12.49 56.06 1.35
CA PHE A 122 -12.73 54.97 2.27
C PHE A 122 -13.66 53.91 1.68
N LYS A 123 -14.75 54.33 1.03
CA LYS A 123 -15.66 53.43 0.30
C LYS A 123 -14.92 52.62 -0.77
N LYS A 124 -14.07 53.27 -1.56
CA LYS A 124 -13.22 52.59 -2.56
C LYS A 124 -12.28 51.56 -1.94
N ARG A 125 -11.73 51.84 -0.74
CA ARG A 125 -10.87 50.89 -0.03
C ARG A 125 -11.65 49.69 0.51
N LEU A 126 -12.86 49.89 1.04
CA LEU A 126 -13.74 48.78 1.42
C LEU A 126 -14.12 47.90 0.23
N GLU A 127 -14.37 48.49 -0.93
CA GLU A 127 -14.63 47.76 -2.18
C GLU A 127 -13.43 46.90 -2.58
N ALA A 128 -12.21 47.45 -2.54
CA ALA A 128 -10.99 46.71 -2.84
C ALA A 128 -10.77 45.53 -1.88
N ILE A 129 -10.94 45.75 -0.57
CA ILE A 129 -10.84 44.69 0.45
C ILE A 129 -11.91 43.62 0.23
N THR A 130 -13.14 44.02 -0.14
CA THR A 130 -14.22 43.08 -0.45
C THR A 130 -13.86 42.21 -1.64
N ALA A 131 -13.42 42.81 -2.76
CA ALA A 131 -13.04 42.09 -3.96
C ALA A 131 -11.91 41.09 -3.68
N GLU A 132 -10.96 41.48 -2.83
CA GLU A 132 -9.89 40.58 -2.41
C GLU A 132 -10.41 39.42 -1.54
N LEU A 133 -11.27 39.68 -0.55
CA LEU A 133 -11.88 38.63 0.26
C LEU A 133 -12.69 37.64 -0.58
N GLU A 134 -13.39 38.12 -1.62
CA GLU A 134 -14.08 37.26 -2.59
C GLU A 134 -13.10 36.37 -3.35
N GLN A 135 -12.01 36.93 -3.87
CA GLN A 135 -10.97 36.16 -4.55
C GLN A 135 -10.35 35.11 -3.63
N LYS A 136 -9.99 35.49 -2.39
CA LYS A 136 -9.40 34.58 -1.40
C LYS A 136 -10.37 33.48 -0.99
N SER A 137 -11.65 33.81 -0.85
CA SER A 137 -12.69 32.82 -0.58
C SER A 137 -12.79 31.78 -1.70
N ALA A 138 -12.72 32.22 -2.96
CA ALA A 138 -12.76 31.30 -4.10
C ALA A 138 -11.54 30.36 -4.11
N THR A 139 -10.34 30.89 -3.89
CA THR A 139 -9.12 30.06 -3.82
C THR A 139 -9.18 29.05 -2.68
N ILE A 140 -9.64 29.45 -1.49
CA ILE A 140 -9.73 28.56 -0.33
C ILE A 140 -10.75 27.45 -0.53
N LEU A 141 -11.88 27.74 -1.18
CA LEU A 141 -12.85 26.71 -1.57
C LEU A 141 -12.26 25.71 -2.57
N ASP A 142 -11.48 26.20 -3.54
CA ASP A 142 -10.81 25.33 -4.50
C ASP A 142 -9.75 24.44 -3.82
N LEU A 143 -8.91 25.01 -2.94
CA LEU A 143 -7.94 24.25 -2.15
C LEU A 143 -8.62 23.20 -1.26
N GLN A 144 -9.76 23.53 -0.65
CA GLN A 144 -10.55 22.58 0.13
C GLN A 144 -11.03 21.40 -0.71
N LYS A 145 -11.55 21.68 -1.92
CA LYS A 145 -11.99 20.63 -2.86
C LYS A 145 -10.83 19.75 -3.31
N GLN A 146 -9.70 20.35 -3.70
CA GLN A 146 -8.51 19.61 -4.13
C GLN A 146 -7.98 18.71 -3.00
N LEU A 147 -7.96 19.20 -1.74
CA LEU A 147 -7.55 18.39 -0.59
C LEU A 147 -8.47 17.18 -0.41
N GLU A 148 -9.77 17.34 -0.53
CA GLU A 148 -10.71 16.23 -0.37
C GLU A 148 -10.63 15.20 -1.50
N GLU A 149 -10.44 15.66 -2.74
CA GLU A 149 -10.18 14.79 -3.89
C GLU A 149 -8.90 13.98 -3.69
N LYS A 150 -7.79 14.63 -3.30
CA LYS A 150 -6.52 13.95 -3.02
C LYS A 150 -6.67 12.95 -1.87
N ASN A 151 -7.42 13.28 -0.82
CA ASN A 151 -7.66 12.36 0.29
C ASN A 151 -8.43 11.12 -0.12
N THR A 152 -9.44 11.30 -0.97
CA THR A 152 -10.18 10.18 -1.55
C THR A 152 -9.27 9.31 -2.41
N GLN A 153 -8.42 9.90 -3.26
CA GLN A 153 -7.44 9.17 -4.07
C GLN A 153 -6.44 8.39 -3.21
N ILE A 154 -5.93 8.99 -2.14
CA ILE A 154 -5.03 8.32 -1.19
C ILE A 154 -5.72 7.12 -0.57
N ARG A 155 -6.96 7.26 -0.09
CA ARG A 155 -7.73 6.15 0.49
C ARG A 155 -7.91 5.00 -0.50
N VAL A 156 -8.26 5.29 -1.75
CA VAL A 156 -8.42 4.28 -2.81
C VAL A 156 -7.08 3.58 -3.08
N LYS A 157 -5.98 4.34 -3.21
CA LYS A 157 -4.65 3.77 -3.40
C LYS A 157 -4.23 2.89 -2.22
N THR A 158 -4.51 3.29 -0.98
CA THR A 158 -4.26 2.46 0.21
C THR A 158 -5.02 1.13 0.16
N GLN A 159 -6.28 1.14 -0.27
CA GLN A 159 -7.07 -0.09 -0.44
C GLN A 159 -6.54 -0.98 -1.58
N GLN A 160 -6.06 -0.37 -2.67
CA GLN A 160 -5.43 -1.10 -3.77
C GLN A 160 -4.12 -1.77 -3.33
N ILE A 161 -3.28 -1.05 -2.59
CA ILE A 161 -2.03 -1.60 -2.03
C ILE A 161 -2.34 -2.80 -1.13
N ALA A 162 -3.29 -2.68 -0.19
CA ALA A 162 -3.68 -3.79 0.68
C ALA A 162 -4.18 -5.02 -0.10
N THR A 163 -4.89 -4.79 -1.22
CA THR A 163 -5.37 -5.87 -2.10
C THR A 163 -4.21 -6.54 -2.86
N LEU A 164 -3.25 -5.75 -3.35
CA LEU A 164 -2.05 -6.24 -4.00
C LEU A 164 -1.18 -7.05 -3.03
N ASP A 165 -0.99 -6.57 -1.80
CA ASP A 165 -0.24 -7.29 -0.76
C ASP A 165 -0.85 -8.66 -0.48
N LYS A 166 -2.19 -8.74 -0.38
CA LYS A 166 -2.90 -10.02 -0.23
C LYS A 166 -2.70 -10.94 -1.43
N THR A 167 -2.75 -10.38 -2.63
CA THR A 167 -2.54 -11.15 -3.87
C THR A 167 -1.11 -11.69 -3.95
N VAL A 168 -0.10 -10.89 -3.60
CA VAL A 168 1.30 -11.31 -3.54
C VAL A 168 1.51 -12.40 -2.49
N ALA A 169 0.91 -12.27 -1.30
CA ALA A 169 0.97 -13.29 -0.27
C ALA A 169 0.36 -14.62 -0.73
N ASN A 170 -0.80 -14.59 -1.38
CA ASN A 170 -1.44 -15.78 -1.94
C ASN A 170 -0.58 -16.42 -3.03
N LEU A 171 -0.11 -15.65 -4.01
CA LEU A 171 0.75 -16.15 -5.09
C LEU A 171 2.03 -16.79 -4.54
N LYS A 172 2.63 -16.22 -3.49
CA LYS A 172 3.81 -16.79 -2.84
C LYS A 172 3.48 -18.15 -2.20
N SER A 173 2.32 -18.28 -1.57
CA SER A 173 1.83 -19.54 -1.01
C SER A 173 1.61 -20.59 -2.10
N ASP A 174 0.93 -20.20 -3.19
CA ASP A 174 0.63 -21.09 -4.32
C ASP A 174 1.92 -21.59 -4.98
N VAL A 175 2.90 -20.70 -5.21
CA VAL A 175 4.22 -21.07 -5.76
C VAL A 175 4.93 -22.06 -4.84
N SER A 176 4.90 -21.85 -3.52
CA SER A 176 5.50 -22.77 -2.56
C SER A 176 4.81 -24.14 -2.56
N SER A 177 3.48 -24.16 -2.60
CA SER A 177 2.69 -25.40 -2.64
C SER A 177 2.96 -26.19 -3.92
N LEU A 178 2.93 -25.51 -5.08
CA LEU A 178 3.22 -26.12 -6.38
C LEU A 178 4.64 -26.68 -6.44
N ALA A 179 5.62 -25.99 -5.85
CA ALA A 179 6.99 -26.49 -5.78
C ALA A 179 7.10 -27.78 -4.96
N GLN A 180 6.41 -27.86 -3.81
CA GLN A 180 6.38 -29.06 -2.98
C GLN A 180 5.68 -30.23 -3.67
N GLU A 181 4.51 -29.97 -4.27
CA GLU A 181 3.75 -30.98 -5.01
C GLU A 181 4.57 -31.54 -6.17
N LYS A 182 5.28 -30.69 -6.90
CA LYS A 182 6.16 -31.11 -7.99
C LYS A 182 7.27 -32.06 -7.52
N GLU A 183 7.90 -31.80 -6.38
CA GLU A 183 8.95 -32.69 -5.88
C GLU A 183 8.37 -34.04 -5.42
N LEU A 184 7.22 -34.04 -4.74
CA LEU A 184 6.51 -35.26 -4.37
C LEU A 184 6.09 -36.09 -5.59
N GLN A 185 5.59 -35.43 -6.64
CA GLN A 185 5.25 -36.11 -7.89
C GLN A 185 6.49 -36.70 -8.56
N LYS A 186 7.62 -35.98 -8.55
CA LYS A 186 8.89 -36.49 -9.11
C LYS A 186 9.40 -37.71 -8.35
N GLU A 187 9.36 -37.71 -7.03
CA GLU A 187 9.71 -38.89 -6.21
C GLU A 187 8.77 -40.07 -6.47
N THR A 188 7.46 -39.79 -6.61
CA THR A 188 6.46 -40.81 -6.93
C THR A 188 6.71 -41.42 -8.30
N ILE A 189 6.97 -40.59 -9.33
CA ILE A 189 7.30 -41.04 -10.68
C ILE A 189 8.58 -41.88 -10.67
N ALA A 190 9.63 -41.42 -9.98
CA ALA A 190 10.89 -42.17 -9.87
C ALA A 190 10.68 -43.54 -9.20
N THR A 191 9.87 -43.60 -8.14
CA THR A 191 9.54 -44.84 -7.45
C THR A 191 8.72 -45.79 -8.34
N GLN A 192 7.70 -45.26 -9.03
CA GLN A 192 6.88 -46.04 -9.95
C GLN A 192 7.69 -46.56 -11.13
N ASP A 193 8.56 -45.74 -11.71
CA ASP A 193 9.47 -46.12 -12.79
C ASP A 193 10.39 -47.27 -12.34
N GLN A 194 10.99 -47.15 -11.14
CA GLN A 194 11.81 -48.22 -10.59
C GLN A 194 11.03 -49.52 -10.39
N LEU A 195 9.80 -49.44 -9.87
CA LEU A 195 8.95 -50.62 -9.64
C LEU A 195 8.54 -51.30 -10.95
N LEU A 196 8.12 -50.52 -11.96
CA LEU A 196 7.71 -51.04 -13.27
C LEU A 196 8.85 -51.77 -13.99
N ASN A 197 10.07 -51.26 -13.83
CA ASN A 197 11.26 -51.80 -14.47
C ASN A 197 12.02 -52.82 -13.61
N THR A 198 11.56 -53.13 -12.40
CA THR A 198 12.16 -54.17 -11.58
C THR A 198 11.69 -55.56 -12.03
N ALA A 199 12.64 -56.46 -12.29
CA ALA A 199 12.40 -57.89 -12.40
C ALA A 199 13.37 -58.67 -11.51
N PHE A 200 13.15 -59.98 -11.43
CA PHE A 200 13.86 -60.89 -10.55
C PHE A 200 14.25 -62.14 -11.34
N TYR A 201 15.50 -62.59 -11.24
CA TYR A 201 15.91 -63.85 -11.86
C TYR A 201 16.71 -64.75 -10.92
N ILE A 202 16.66 -66.05 -11.17
CA ILE A 202 17.48 -67.05 -10.50
C ILE A 202 17.92 -68.10 -11.51
N ALA A 203 19.21 -68.42 -11.50
CA ALA A 203 19.80 -69.51 -12.27
C ALA A 203 20.49 -70.48 -11.32
N GLY A 204 20.12 -71.75 -11.37
CA GLY A 204 20.65 -72.75 -10.44
C GLY A 204 20.40 -74.17 -10.92
N THR A 205 21.16 -75.10 -10.37
CA THR A 205 20.89 -76.53 -10.54
C THR A 205 19.52 -76.87 -9.99
N LYS A 206 18.97 -78.00 -10.42
CA LYS A 206 17.66 -78.45 -9.95
C LYS A 206 17.57 -78.51 -8.42
N ASP A 207 18.61 -78.97 -7.75
CA ASP A 207 18.62 -79.10 -6.29
C ASP A 207 18.71 -77.74 -5.61
N GLU A 208 19.49 -76.79 -6.13
CA GLU A 208 19.54 -75.41 -5.63
C GLU A 208 18.19 -74.71 -5.74
N LEU A 209 17.51 -74.86 -6.89
CA LEU A 209 16.18 -74.27 -7.11
C LEU A 209 15.10 -74.92 -6.22
N ILE A 210 15.22 -76.21 -5.89
CA ILE A 210 14.33 -76.89 -4.93
C ILE A 210 14.59 -76.39 -3.50
N ASN A 211 15.86 -76.29 -3.11
CA ASN A 211 16.25 -75.81 -1.77
C ASN A 211 15.83 -74.34 -1.55
N ALA A 212 15.91 -73.52 -2.60
CA ALA A 212 15.40 -72.14 -2.62
C ALA A 212 13.87 -72.05 -2.68
N LYS A 213 13.15 -73.19 -2.70
CA LYS A 213 11.68 -73.29 -2.82
C LYS A 213 11.10 -72.61 -4.07
N VAL A 214 11.93 -72.42 -5.10
CA VAL A 214 11.55 -71.84 -6.40
C VAL A 214 10.89 -72.89 -7.30
N ILE A 215 11.29 -74.16 -7.17
CA ILE A 215 10.64 -75.27 -7.88
C ILE A 215 10.28 -76.40 -6.90
N SER A 216 9.15 -77.06 -7.14
CA SER A 216 8.70 -78.19 -6.33
C SER A 216 9.55 -79.44 -6.56
N LYS A 217 9.80 -80.24 -5.52
CA LYS A 217 10.41 -81.57 -5.64
C LYS A 217 9.49 -82.51 -6.43
N GLY A 218 9.75 -82.67 -7.73
CA GLY A 218 9.03 -83.62 -8.59
C GLY A 218 9.25 -85.06 -8.13
N GLY A 219 8.19 -85.86 -8.09
CA GLY A 219 8.24 -87.29 -7.76
C GLY A 219 8.41 -88.17 -9.01
N LEU A 220 8.50 -89.50 -8.82
CA LEU A 220 8.69 -90.49 -9.89
C LEU A 220 7.64 -90.40 -11.03
N PHE A 221 6.48 -89.78 -10.75
CA PHE A 221 5.38 -89.59 -11.70
C PHE A 221 4.90 -88.13 -11.83
N ARG A 222 5.61 -87.14 -11.27
CA ARG A 222 5.20 -85.72 -11.31
C ARG A 222 6.37 -84.81 -11.70
N SER A 223 6.20 -84.05 -12.76
CA SER A 223 7.15 -83.01 -13.19
C SER A 223 7.24 -81.91 -12.13
N ALA A 224 8.46 -81.40 -11.88
CA ALA A 224 8.66 -80.21 -11.06
C ALA A 224 7.90 -79.01 -11.66
N ARG A 225 7.22 -78.23 -10.81
CA ARG A 225 6.54 -76.98 -11.17
C ARG A 225 7.18 -75.81 -10.43
N ILE A 226 7.07 -74.60 -10.98
CA ILE A 226 7.47 -73.40 -10.26
C ILE A 226 6.57 -73.22 -9.04
N SER A 227 7.21 -72.93 -7.90
CA SER A 227 6.57 -72.59 -6.64
C SER A 227 6.66 -71.08 -6.45
N TYR A 228 5.53 -70.45 -6.10
CA TYR A 228 5.46 -69.01 -5.82
C TYR A 228 5.67 -68.68 -4.33
N GLU A 229 5.98 -69.68 -3.50
CA GLU A 229 6.31 -69.53 -2.07
C GLU A 229 7.80 -69.20 -1.84
N ALA A 230 8.56 -68.94 -2.91
CA ALA A 230 9.96 -68.62 -2.83
C ALA A 230 10.18 -67.26 -2.14
N GLU A 231 11.18 -67.19 -1.27
CA GLU A 231 11.59 -65.92 -0.68
C GLU A 231 12.20 -65.03 -1.78
N GLN A 232 11.84 -63.74 -1.80
CA GLN A 232 12.44 -62.79 -2.76
C GLN A 232 13.97 -62.72 -2.64
N SER A 233 14.53 -63.05 -1.47
CA SER A 233 15.98 -63.13 -1.22
C SER A 233 16.70 -64.19 -2.07
N ALA A 234 15.99 -65.20 -2.58
CA ALA A 234 16.57 -66.21 -3.46
C ALA A 234 16.82 -65.69 -4.89
N PHE A 235 16.19 -64.58 -5.27
CA PHE A 235 16.30 -64.01 -6.60
C PHE A 235 17.28 -62.83 -6.62
N VAL A 236 17.95 -62.68 -7.75
CA VAL A 236 18.70 -61.48 -8.09
C VAL A 236 17.73 -60.45 -8.65
N LYS A 237 17.62 -59.30 -7.98
CA LYS A 237 16.86 -58.14 -8.46
C LYS A 237 17.62 -57.45 -9.60
N ILE A 238 16.93 -57.16 -10.70
CA ILE A 238 17.49 -56.50 -11.89
C ILE A 238 16.57 -55.37 -12.38
N ASP A 239 17.15 -54.38 -13.06
CA ASP A 239 16.42 -53.44 -13.91
C ASP A 239 16.37 -54.01 -15.35
N ILE A 240 15.17 -54.19 -15.87
CA ILE A 240 14.94 -54.83 -17.17
C ILE A 240 15.49 -54.01 -18.35
N ARG A 241 15.78 -52.73 -18.15
CA ARG A 241 16.34 -51.84 -19.17
C ARG A 241 17.86 -51.96 -19.28
N GLU A 242 18.51 -52.35 -18.18
CA GLU A 242 19.96 -52.46 -18.10
C GLU A 242 20.44 -53.89 -18.40
N ILE A 243 19.70 -54.90 -17.93
CA ILE A 243 20.10 -56.30 -18.04
C ILE A 243 19.30 -57.00 -19.14
N THR A 244 19.90 -57.09 -20.33
CA THR A 244 19.37 -57.84 -21.47
C THR A 244 20.10 -59.15 -21.72
N GLU A 245 21.20 -59.41 -21.00
CA GLU A 245 22.00 -60.62 -21.15
C GLU A 245 22.34 -61.22 -19.78
N ILE A 246 22.18 -62.54 -19.64
CA ILE A 246 22.48 -63.26 -18.41
C ILE A 246 23.42 -64.41 -18.74
N ASN A 247 24.66 -64.31 -18.28
CA ASN A 247 25.66 -65.38 -18.40
C ASN A 247 25.32 -66.50 -17.41
N LEU A 248 25.08 -67.71 -17.91
CA LEU A 248 24.59 -68.83 -17.11
C LEU A 248 25.70 -69.72 -16.54
N ASN A 249 26.95 -69.53 -17.01
CA ASN A 249 28.11 -70.30 -16.59
C ASN A 249 27.87 -71.82 -16.59
N THR A 250 27.12 -72.32 -17.58
CA THR A 250 26.89 -73.75 -17.86
C THR A 250 26.92 -74.01 -19.37
N THR A 251 27.15 -75.25 -19.78
CA THR A 251 26.98 -75.69 -21.19
C THR A 251 25.53 -76.02 -21.56
N LYS A 252 24.64 -76.17 -20.57
CA LYS A 252 23.22 -76.54 -20.76
C LYS A 252 22.31 -75.86 -19.73
N ALA A 253 21.36 -75.09 -20.22
CA ALA A 253 20.35 -74.42 -19.43
C ALA A 253 18.96 -74.52 -20.06
N LYS A 254 17.94 -74.37 -19.23
CA LYS A 254 16.54 -74.38 -19.63
C LYS A 254 15.77 -73.31 -18.86
N VAL A 255 15.06 -72.45 -19.59
CA VAL A 255 14.09 -71.52 -18.98
C VAL A 255 12.88 -72.32 -18.51
N MET A 256 12.54 -72.16 -17.24
CA MET A 256 11.44 -72.86 -16.58
C MET A 256 10.20 -71.96 -16.42
N SER A 257 10.40 -70.65 -16.33
CA SER A 257 9.33 -69.64 -16.26
C SER A 257 8.69 -69.37 -17.62
N VAL A 258 7.47 -68.83 -17.61
CA VAL A 258 6.72 -68.55 -18.83
C VAL A 258 7.10 -67.17 -19.36
N HIS A 259 7.75 -67.14 -20.52
CA HIS A 259 8.07 -65.92 -21.26
C HIS A 259 7.69 -66.12 -22.73
N PRO A 260 7.20 -65.09 -23.45
CA PRO A 260 6.77 -65.23 -24.84
C PRO A 260 7.90 -65.73 -25.75
N THR A 261 7.59 -66.70 -26.62
CA THR A 261 8.55 -67.22 -27.60
C THR A 261 9.01 -66.11 -28.54
N GLY A 262 10.31 -66.07 -28.86
CA GLY A 262 10.89 -65.05 -29.74
C GLY A 262 11.33 -63.77 -29.03
N THR A 263 11.05 -63.62 -27.73
CA THR A 263 11.54 -62.49 -26.91
C THR A 263 12.90 -62.75 -26.24
N TYR A 264 13.45 -63.97 -26.40
CA TYR A 264 14.77 -64.35 -25.92
C TYR A 264 15.41 -65.49 -26.72
N THR A 265 16.73 -65.62 -26.64
CA THR A 265 17.52 -66.76 -27.12
C THR A 265 18.47 -67.28 -26.03
N ILE A 266 18.94 -68.53 -26.18
CA ILE A 266 20.02 -69.08 -25.38
C ILE A 266 21.09 -69.56 -26.34
N ASP A 267 22.21 -68.83 -26.40
CA ASP A 267 23.31 -69.07 -27.33
C ASP A 267 24.59 -69.36 -26.55
N SER A 268 25.52 -70.12 -27.14
CA SER A 268 26.84 -70.35 -26.57
C SER A 268 27.76 -69.15 -26.83
N ASP A 269 28.47 -68.72 -25.80
CA ASP A 269 29.56 -67.75 -25.92
C ASP A 269 30.81 -68.36 -26.57
N VAL A 270 31.86 -67.55 -26.69
CA VAL A 270 33.16 -67.96 -27.26
C VAL A 270 33.84 -69.12 -26.51
N ASN A 271 33.44 -69.37 -25.25
CA ASN A 271 33.96 -70.43 -24.40
C ASN A 271 33.03 -71.65 -24.35
N GLY A 272 31.93 -71.65 -25.11
CA GLY A 272 30.93 -72.72 -25.12
C GLY A 272 29.91 -72.65 -23.97
N MET A 273 29.92 -71.57 -23.19
CA MET A 273 29.03 -71.35 -22.05
C MET A 273 27.74 -70.65 -22.52
N GLN A 274 26.59 -71.08 -22.02
CA GLN A 274 25.30 -70.54 -22.42
C GLN A 274 25.04 -69.15 -21.83
N VAL A 275 24.52 -68.27 -22.67
CA VAL A 275 24.09 -66.91 -22.35
C VAL A 275 22.64 -66.76 -22.78
N LEU A 276 21.78 -66.35 -21.86
CA LEU A 276 20.41 -65.96 -22.19
C LEU A 276 20.42 -64.51 -22.67
N ARG A 277 19.97 -64.26 -23.90
CA ARG A 277 19.83 -62.91 -24.47
C ARG A 277 18.37 -62.56 -24.64
N ILE A 278 17.95 -61.43 -24.09
CA ILE A 278 16.59 -60.92 -24.14
C ILE A 278 16.52 -59.90 -25.28
N SER A 279 15.76 -60.22 -26.33
CA SER A 279 15.64 -59.38 -27.53
C SER A 279 14.59 -58.27 -27.38
N SER A 280 13.57 -58.49 -26.55
CA SER A 280 12.54 -57.50 -26.23
C SER A 280 12.21 -57.56 -24.74
N PRO A 281 12.89 -56.75 -23.89
CA PRO A 281 12.71 -56.81 -22.44
C PRO A 281 11.27 -56.59 -21.98
N GLU A 282 10.57 -55.58 -22.51
CA GLU A 282 9.19 -55.29 -22.10
C GLU A 282 8.26 -56.49 -22.37
N ALA A 283 8.31 -57.05 -23.58
CA ALA A 283 7.50 -58.21 -23.96
C ALA A 283 7.92 -59.49 -23.20
N PHE A 284 9.22 -59.68 -22.98
CA PHE A 284 9.74 -60.82 -22.22
C PHE A 284 9.21 -60.80 -20.77
N TRP A 285 9.18 -59.64 -20.13
CA TRP A 285 8.75 -59.44 -18.74
C TRP A 285 7.28 -59.07 -18.58
N GLU A 286 6.46 -59.19 -19.64
CA GLU A 286 5.05 -58.80 -19.63
C GLU A 286 4.20 -59.78 -18.80
N GLN A 287 4.40 -61.08 -19.00
CA GLN A 287 3.60 -62.13 -18.35
C GLN A 287 4.03 -62.40 -16.91
N THR A 288 5.32 -62.24 -16.61
CA THR A 288 5.89 -62.43 -15.27
C THR A 288 7.16 -61.60 -15.13
N LYS A 289 7.38 -61.03 -13.93
CA LYS A 289 8.62 -60.36 -13.53
C LYS A 289 9.65 -61.32 -12.91
N TYR A 290 9.38 -62.62 -12.92
CA TYR A 290 10.25 -63.65 -12.36
C TYR A 290 10.76 -64.61 -13.44
N LEU A 291 12.08 -64.72 -13.56
CA LEU A 291 12.78 -65.62 -14.47
C LEU A 291 13.47 -66.74 -13.69
N VAL A 292 13.14 -67.99 -14.02
CA VAL A 292 13.73 -69.17 -13.40
C VAL A 292 14.45 -69.98 -14.47
N ILE A 293 15.75 -70.19 -14.28
CA ILE A 293 16.60 -70.91 -15.23
C ILE A 293 17.22 -72.11 -14.51
N GLN A 294 16.95 -73.31 -15.03
CA GLN A 294 17.60 -74.51 -14.56
C GLN A 294 18.88 -74.75 -15.36
N ILE A 295 20.03 -74.79 -14.68
CA ILE A 295 21.34 -75.11 -15.27
C ILE A 295 21.73 -76.57 -14.99
N GLN A 296 22.63 -77.13 -15.81
CA GLN A 296 23.11 -78.52 -15.74
C GLN A 296 24.63 -78.61 -15.77
#